data_AF-A0A7K3J0U8-F1
#
_entry.id   AF-A0A7K3J0U8-F1
#
_cell.length_a   1.000
_cell.length_b   1.000
_cell.length_c   1.000
_cell.angle_alpha   90.00
_cell.angle_beta   90.00
_cell.angle_gamma   90.00
#
_symmetry.space_group_name_H-M   'P 1'
#
loop_
_entity.id
_entity.type
_entity.pdbx_description
1 polymer ?
#
loop_
_entity_poly.entity_id
_entity_poly.type
_entity_poly.pdbx_seq_one_letter_code
_entity_poly.pdbx_strand_id
1 'polypeptide(L)' 'MARFTRIDVILKMRESGIIPVFYHKDPEICRNVIKACADGGINVFEFTNRGDYAHELFSELNKWTEKEIPSLIMGA' A
#
# COMPACT_ATOMS: atom_id res chain seq x y z
N MET A 1 1.83 -11.57 -12.29
CA MET A 1 2.03 -12.36 -11.06
C MET A 1 2.10 -11.39 -9.89
N ALA A 2 1.49 -11.71 -8.75
CA ALA A 2 1.69 -10.92 -7.54
C ALA A 2 3.16 -11.02 -7.10
N ARG A 3 3.75 -9.90 -6.65
CA ARG A 3 5.15 -9.83 -6.20
C ARG A 3 5.41 -10.63 -4.91
N PHE A 4 4.34 -10.93 -4.17
CA PHE A 4 4.37 -11.61 -2.88
C PHE A 4 3.43 -12.80 -2.89
N THR A 5 3.81 -13.89 -2.20
CA THR A 5 2.92 -15.03 -2.00
C THR A 5 1.88 -14.71 -0.92
N ARG A 6 0.79 -15.50 -0.88
CA ARG A 6 -0.22 -15.38 0.18
C ARG A 6 0.37 -15.53 1.59
N ILE A 7 1.39 -16.38 1.75
CA ILE A 7 2.05 -16.60 3.04
C ILE A 7 2.87 -15.38 3.44
N ASP A 8 3.62 -14.79 2.50
CA ASP A 8 4.40 -13.56 2.75
C ASP A 8 3.50 -12.43 3.26
N VAL A 9 2.35 -12.24 2.61
CA VAL A 9 1.36 -11.22 3.01
C VAL A 9 0.88 -11.44 4.44
N ILE A 10 0.47 -12.66 4.79
CA ILE A 10 -0.03 -13.00 6.13
C ILE A 10 1.05 -12.80 7.20
N LEU A 11 2.28 -13.21 6.91
CA LEU A 11 3.41 -13.02 7.84
C LEU A 11 3.69 -11.52 8.04
N LYS A 12 3.67 -10.71 6.98
CA LYS A 12 3.91 -9.28 7.07
C LYS A 12 2.80 -8.52 7.81
N MET A 13 1.55 -8.94 7.63
CA MET A 13 0.41 -8.43 8.40
C MET A 13 0.60 -8.74 9.90
N ARG A 14 1.03 -9.96 10.23
CA ARG A 14 1.31 -10.36 11.63
C ARG A 14 2.48 -9.57 12.23
N GLU A 15 3.57 -9.40 11.50
CA GLU A 15 4.75 -8.64 11.94
C GLU A 15 4.43 -7.16 12.18
N SER A 16 3.64 -6.55 11.30
CA SER A 16 3.29 -5.14 11.39
C SER A 16 2.34 -4.85 12.55
N GLY A 17 1.53 -5.83 12.99
CA GLY A 17 0.56 -5.72 14.09
C GLY A 17 -0.66 -4.84 13.80
N ILE A 18 -0.54 -3.93 12.83
CA ILE A 18 -1.60 -3.07 12.31
C ILE A 18 -1.54 -3.02 10.78
N ILE A 19 -2.68 -2.71 10.16
CA ILE A 19 -2.79 -2.50 8.72
C ILE A 19 -3.41 -1.11 8.52
N PRO A 20 -2.64 -0.12 8.04
CA PRO A 20 -3.18 1.18 7.67
C PRO A 20 -4.17 1.01 6.52
N VAL A 21 -5.36 1.55 6.69
CA VAL A 21 -6.43 1.56 5.69
C VAL A 21 -6.70 3.02 5.32
N PHE A 22 -6.47 3.42 4.08
CA PHE A 22 -6.52 4.83 3.70
C PHE A 22 -7.02 5.06 2.27
N TYR A 23 -7.57 6.25 2.04
CA TYR A 23 -7.85 6.79 0.71
C TYR A 23 -7.82 8.32 0.73
N HIS A 24 -7.27 8.89 -0.34
CA HIS A 24 -7.42 10.30 -0.69
C HIS A 24 -7.40 10.43 -2.22
N LYS A 25 -8.08 11.45 -2.77
CA LYS A 25 -8.14 11.68 -4.24
C LYS A 25 -6.83 12.22 -4.84
N ASP A 26 -5.98 12.79 -4.00
CA ASP A 26 -4.71 13.40 -4.40
C ASP A 26 -3.58 12.36 -4.30
N PRO A 27 -2.91 12.01 -5.42
CA PRO A 27 -1.86 11.00 -5.44
C PRO A 27 -0.64 11.39 -4.59
N GLU A 28 -0.31 12.67 -4.45
CA GLU A 28 0.83 13.09 -3.63
C GLU A 28 0.56 12.89 -2.14
N ILE A 29 -0.67 13.17 -1.70
CA ILE A 29 -1.08 12.88 -0.31
C ILE A 29 -0.98 11.38 -0.04
N CYS A 30 -1.46 10.55 -0.98
CA CYS A 30 -1.35 9.09 -0.87
C CYS A 30 0.11 8.63 -0.79
N ARG A 31 0.99 9.13 -1.67
CA ARG A 31 2.44 8.82 -1.64
C ARG A 31 3.08 9.18 -0.30
N ASN A 32 2.78 10.37 0.22
CA ASN A 32 3.33 10.84 1.49
C ASN A 32 2.86 9.97 2.67
N VAL A 33 1.57 9.61 2.71
CA VAL A 33 1.02 8.72 3.76
C VAL A 33 1.63 7.33 3.67
N ILE A 34 1.69 6.75 2.47
CA ILE A 34 2.31 5.43 2.25
C ILE A 34 3.77 5.43 2.71
N LYS A 35 4.54 6.45 2.31
CA LYS A 35 5.95 6.59 2.69
C LYS A 35 6.10 6.74 4.20
N ALA A 36 5.27 7.56 4.85
CA ALA A 36 5.31 7.72 6.31
C ALA A 36 5.03 6.40 7.05
N CYS A 37 4.10 5.57 6.55
CA CYS A 37 3.86 4.24 7.10
C CYS A 37 5.07 3.32 6.92
N ALA A 38 5.67 3.30 5.73
CA ALA A 38 6.85 2.50 5.43
C ALA A 38 8.07 2.91 6.27
N ASP A 39 8.33 4.21 6.39
CA ASP A 39 9.39 4.79 7.23
C ASP A 39 9.15 4.49 8.73
N GLY A 40 7.88 4.37 9.13
CA GLY A 40 7.45 3.89 10.45
C GLY A 40 7.59 2.38 10.67
N GLY A 41 8.10 1.62 9.69
CA GLY A 41 8.32 0.17 9.78
C GLY A 41 7.14 -0.68 9.32
N ILE A 42 6.04 -0.07 8.87
CA ILE A 42 4.83 -0.78 8.41
C ILE A 42 4.98 -1.10 6.92
N ASN A 43 5.08 -2.38 6.59
CA ASN A 43 5.31 -2.85 5.21
C ASN A 43 4.05 -3.51 4.59
N VAL A 44 2.88 -3.20 5.12
CA VAL A 44 1.58 -3.57 4.56
C VAL A 44 0.68 -2.34 4.53
N PHE A 45 -0.07 -2.13 3.46
CA PHE A 45 -0.95 -0.98 3.32
C PHE A 45 -2.18 -1.33 2.51
N GLU A 46 -3.35 -0.95 3.02
CA GLU A 46 -4.64 -1.18 2.36
C GLU A 46 -5.16 0.13 1.79
N PHE A 47 -5.30 0.19 0.47
CA PHE A 47 -5.85 1.34 -0.24
C PHE A 47 -7.32 1.08 -0.55
N THR A 48 -8.22 1.81 0.09
CA THR A 48 -9.65 1.53 -0.12
C THR A 48 -10.14 2.03 -1.46
N ASN A 49 -10.89 1.20 -2.19
CA ASN A 49 -11.63 1.59 -3.38
C ASN A 49 -12.83 2.52 -3.02
N ARG A 50 -12.54 3.78 -2.74
CA ARG A 50 -13.52 4.83 -2.39
C ARG A 50 -13.37 5.99 -3.36
N GLY A 51 -14.47 6.54 -3.86
CA GLY A 51 -14.45 7.67 -4.79
C GLY A 51 -14.22 7.26 -6.25
N ASP A 52 -14.42 8.22 -7.14
CA ASP A 52 -14.34 7.98 -8.58
C ASP A 52 -12.91 7.60 -9.00
N TYR A 53 -12.80 6.61 -9.87
CA TYR A 53 -11.53 6.15 -10.45
C TYR A 53 -10.46 5.71 -9.42
N ALA A 54 -10.85 5.34 -8.20
CA ALA A 54 -9.91 4.92 -7.15
C ALA A 54 -9.04 3.71 -7.54
N HIS A 55 -9.56 2.82 -8.39
CA HIS A 55 -8.81 1.69 -8.95
C HIS A 55 -7.69 2.12 -9.92
N GLU A 56 -7.87 3.23 -10.65
CA GLU A 56 -6.83 3.79 -11.52
C GLU A 56 -5.73 4.42 -10.66
N LEU A 57 -6.11 5.22 -9.66
CA LEU A 57 -5.19 5.78 -8.69
C LEU A 57 -4.42 4.69 -7.93
N PHE A 58 -5.10 3.61 -7.52
CA PHE A 58 -4.44 2.45 -6.94
C PHE A 58 -3.42 1.83 -7.90
N SER A 59 -3.75 1.68 -9.19
CA SER A 59 -2.81 1.16 -10.19
C SER A 59 -1.56 2.03 -10.32
N GLU A 60 -1.72 3.36 -10.31
CA GLU A 60 -0.60 4.31 -10.29
C GLU A 60 0.26 4.13 -9.03
N LEU A 61 -0.38 4.18 -7.85
CA LEU A 61 0.31 4.07 -6.56
C LEU A 61 1.03 2.73 -6.43
N ASN A 62 0.42 1.62 -6.82
CA ASN A 62 1.03 0.30 -6.75
C ASN A 62 2.30 0.21 -7.61
N LYS A 63 2.27 0.73 -8.85
CA LYS A 63 3.47 0.81 -9.72
C LYS A 63 4.56 1.71 -9.14
N TRP A 64 4.16 2.81 -8.49
CA TRP A 64 5.09 3.70 -7.81
C TRP A 64 5.74 3.01 -6.59
N THR A 65 4.94 2.35 -5.73
CA THR A 65 5.46 1.61 -4.57
C THR A 65 6.38 0.47 -4.96
N GLU A 66 6.12 -0.21 -6.08
CA GLU A 66 7.02 -1.25 -6.59
C GLU A 66 8.43 -0.73 -6.87
N LYS A 67 8.56 0.54 -7.29
CA LYS A 67 9.84 1.18 -7.58
C LYS A 67 10.48 1.79 -6.34
N GLU A 68 9.72 2.57 -5.58
CA GLU A 68 10.26 3.38 -4.48
C GLU A 68 10.33 2.63 -3.15
N ILE A 69 9.41 1.68 -2.91
CA ILE A 69 9.29 0.94 -1.65
C ILE A 69 9.08 -0.55 -1.94
N PRO A 70 10.08 -1.27 -2.50
CA PRO A 70 9.86 -2.62 -3.01
C PRO A 70 9.44 -3.64 -1.95
N SER A 71 9.66 -3.38 -0.66
CA SER A 71 9.22 -4.25 0.44
C SER A 71 7.75 -4.08 0.81
N LEU A 72 7.09 -3.01 0.37
CA LEU A 72 5.72 -2.69 0.73
C LEU A 72 4.73 -3.56 -0.05
N ILE A 73 3.79 -4.15 0.69
CA ILE A 73 2.66 -4.90 0.15
C ILE A 73 1.44 -3.98 0.09
N MET A 74 0.96 -3.71 -1.12
CA MET A 74 -0.25 -2.94 -1.37
C MET A 74 -1.46 -3.87 -1.56
N GLY A 75 -2.53 -3.62 -0.81
CA GLY A 75 -3.86 -4.23 -0.97
C GLY A 75 -4.91 -3.19 -1.37
N ALA A 76 -6.03 -3.64 -1.95
CA ALA A 76 -7.18 -2.82 -2.33
C ALA A 76 -8.47 -3.64 -2.44
#